data_AF-A0A359CLA9-F1
#
_entry.id   AF-A0A359CLA9-F1
#
_cell.length_a   1.000
_cell.length_b   1.000
_cell.length_c   1.000
_cell.angle_alpha   90.00
_cell.angle_beta   90.00
_cell.angle_gamma   90.00
#
_symmetry.space_group_name_H-M   'P 1'
#
loop_
_entity.id
_entity.type
_entity.pdbx_description
1 polymer ?
#
loop_
_entity_poly.entity_id
_entity_poly.type
_entity_poly.pdbx_seq_one_letter_code
_entity_poly.pdbx_strand_id
1 'polypeptide(L)'
;MSRKLNLKKGQKVVVRYINDKLRGIPDKSINGIDRWAVSGEATKVGRKYIYVKIGSYNEQQFDIEDDYRQKTNIGSPDYKLYTSKEEILAEIKAEELYTDVKRYFSSWSNDNKFTLDQLERVKDIVKESEEEL
;
A
#
# COMPACT_ATOMS: atom_id res chain seq x y z
N MET A 1 2.00 8.65 -8.38
CA MET A 1 3.22 9.20 -7.77
C MET A 1 4.01 8.11 -7.07
N SER A 2 5.31 7.98 -7.34
CA SER A 2 6.17 7.08 -6.56
C SER A 2 6.43 7.68 -5.18
N ARG A 3 5.98 6.98 -4.14
CA ARG A 3 6.17 7.33 -2.73
C ARG A 3 7.67 7.50 -2.43
N LYS A 4 8.05 8.51 -1.62
CA LYS A 4 9.46 8.69 -1.20
C LYS A 4 9.60 8.65 0.32
N LEU A 5 10.25 7.61 0.83
CA LEU A 5 10.48 7.43 2.25
C LEU A 5 11.78 8.09 2.68
N ASN A 6 11.66 9.18 3.43
CA ASN A 6 12.79 9.91 3.99
C ASN A 6 13.25 9.29 5.32
N LEU A 7 13.63 8.01 5.28
CA LEU A 7 14.03 7.26 6.48
C LEU A 7 15.45 7.60 6.92
N LYS A 8 15.69 7.48 8.24
CA LYS A 8 17.01 7.56 8.84
C LYS A 8 17.39 6.23 9.50
N LYS A 9 18.69 5.98 9.66
CA LYS A 9 19.19 4.84 10.45
C LYS A 9 18.66 4.94 11.89
N GLY A 10 18.20 3.83 12.44
CA GLY A 10 17.58 3.70 13.76
C GLY A 10 16.10 4.06 13.81
N GLN A 11 15.51 4.53 12.70
CA GLN A 11 14.09 4.90 12.67
C GLN A 11 13.20 3.66 12.75
N LYS A 12 12.17 3.72 13.60
CA LYS A 12 11.12 2.71 13.65
C LYS A 12 10.27 2.79 12.39
N VAL A 13 9.95 1.62 11.86
CA VAL A 13 9.20 1.43 10.62
C VAL A 13 8.21 0.29 10.79
N VAL A 14 7.30 0.13 9.83
CA VAL A 14 6.32 -0.96 9.82
C VAL A 14 6.42 -1.68 8.49
N VAL A 15 6.40 -3.02 8.52
CA VAL A 15 6.33 -3.83 7.30
C VAL A 15 4.96 -4.50 7.22
N ARG A 16 4.30 -4.37 6.06
CA ARG A 16 3.04 -5.07 5.72
C ARG A 16 3.40 -6.33 4.97
N TYR A 17 2.80 -7.46 5.33
CA TYR A 17 2.87 -8.64 4.48
C TYR A 17 2.01 -8.47 3.22
N ILE A 18 2.58 -8.77 2.04
CA ILE A 18 1.93 -8.57 0.73
C ILE A 18 1.74 -9.86 -0.09
N ASN A 19 2.38 -10.97 0.29
CA ASN A 19 2.27 -12.23 -0.44
C ASN A 19 0.99 -12.99 -0.08
N ASP A 20 0.31 -13.52 -1.10
CA ASP A 20 -0.87 -14.39 -0.98
C ASP A 20 -0.58 -15.76 -0.35
N LYS A 21 0.71 -16.10 -0.16
CA LYS A 21 1.14 -17.30 0.59
C LYS A 21 0.77 -17.27 2.08
N LEU A 22 0.26 -16.16 2.62
CA LEU A 22 -0.43 -16.10 3.91
C LEU A 22 -1.82 -16.76 3.87
N ARG A 23 -1.91 -17.98 3.33
CA ARG A 23 -3.08 -18.86 3.45
C ARG A 23 -3.20 -19.29 4.92
N GLY A 24 -3.69 -18.41 5.78
CA GLY A 24 -3.77 -18.69 7.22
C GLY A 24 -3.82 -17.47 8.15
N ILE A 25 -3.68 -16.23 7.65
CA ILE A 25 -4.05 -15.06 8.46
C ILE A 25 -5.54 -14.80 8.24
N PRO A 26 -6.40 -15.09 9.24
CA PRO A 26 -7.86 -15.13 9.05
C PRO A 26 -8.49 -13.75 8.92
N ASP A 27 -7.75 -12.68 9.24
CA ASP A 27 -8.28 -11.32 9.27
C ASP A 27 -7.24 -10.32 8.75
N LYS A 28 -7.31 -10.03 7.44
CA LYS A 28 -6.58 -8.93 6.79
C LYS A 28 -7.34 -7.60 6.86
N SER A 29 -8.40 -7.50 7.66
CA SER A 29 -9.12 -6.24 7.84
C SER A 29 -8.26 -5.22 8.59
N ILE A 30 -8.70 -3.97 8.51
CA ILE A 30 -8.19 -2.84 9.30
C ILE A 30 -8.11 -3.20 10.79
N ASN A 31 -9.09 -3.96 11.32
CA ASN A 31 -9.16 -4.34 12.73
C ASN A 31 -8.10 -5.39 13.11
N GLY A 32 -7.57 -6.12 12.14
CA GLY A 32 -6.56 -7.16 12.30
C GLY A 32 -5.13 -6.71 12.04
N ILE A 33 -4.85 -5.41 11.84
CA ILE A 33 -3.56 -4.89 11.34
C ILE A 33 -2.34 -5.42 12.09
N ASP A 34 -2.42 -5.58 13.41
CA ASP A 34 -1.32 -6.11 14.23
C ASP A 34 -0.91 -7.55 13.89
N ARG A 35 -1.76 -8.31 13.18
CA ARG A 35 -1.50 -9.69 12.77
C ARG A 35 -0.72 -9.78 11.46
N TRP A 36 -0.78 -8.73 10.63
CA TRP A 36 -0.20 -8.72 9.29
C TRP A 36 0.67 -7.47 9.00
N ALA A 37 0.90 -6.64 10.02
CA ALA A 37 1.88 -5.57 10.01
C ALA A 37 2.82 -5.71 11.22
N VAL A 38 4.13 -5.68 10.97
CA VAL A 38 5.15 -5.92 12.01
C VAL A 38 6.08 -4.72 12.13
N SER A 39 6.40 -4.35 13.37
CA SER A 39 7.37 -3.29 13.63
C SER A 39 8.79 -3.74 13.29
N GLY A 40 9.56 -2.83 12.69
CA GLY A 40 10.97 -3.01 12.40
C GLY A 40 11.78 -1.76 12.71
N GLU A 41 13.07 -1.83 12.45
CA GLU A 41 13.99 -0.70 12.57
C GLU A 41 14.89 -0.62 11.34
N ALA A 42 14.96 0.57 10.73
CA ALA A 42 15.84 0.81 9.59
C ALA A 42 17.31 0.81 10.05
N THR A 43 18.08 -0.20 9.67
CA THR A 43 19.47 -0.35 10.10
C THR A 43 20.46 0.28 9.14
N LYS A 44 20.09 0.39 7.85
CA LYS A 44 20.89 1.08 6.83
C LYS A 44 19.96 1.67 5.76
N VAL A 45 20.22 2.92 5.40
CA VAL A 45 19.52 3.63 4.32
C VAL A 45 20.55 3.94 3.25
N GLY A 46 20.45 3.26 2.11
CA GLY A 46 21.28 3.48 0.93
C GLY A 46 20.52 4.20 -0.18
N ARG A 47 21.22 4.46 -1.30
CA ARG A 47 20.63 5.14 -2.46
C ARG A 47 19.55 4.31 -3.17
N LYS A 48 19.75 2.99 -3.26
CA LYS A 48 18.82 2.06 -3.93
C LYS A 48 18.03 1.20 -2.93
N TYR A 49 18.61 0.95 -1.76
CA TYR A 49 18.08 -0.04 -0.83
C TYR A 49 17.98 0.50 0.59
N ILE A 50 16.92 0.11 1.28
CA ILE A 50 16.80 0.24 2.73
C ILE A 50 16.89 -1.15 3.35
N TYR A 51 17.61 -1.27 4.46
CA TYR A 51 17.73 -2.48 5.25
C TYR A 51 16.98 -2.29 6.56
N VAL A 52 16.16 -3.26 6.92
CA VAL A 52 15.32 -3.21 8.10
C VAL A 52 15.46 -4.50 8.89
N LYS A 53 15.71 -4.38 10.19
CA LYS A 53 15.62 -5.49 11.12
C LYS A 53 14.18 -5.66 11.58
N ILE A 54 13.61 -6.85 11.41
CA ILE A 54 12.22 -7.17 11.81
C ILE A 54 12.30 -8.28 12.87
N GLY A 55 11.88 -7.98 14.09
CA GLY A 55 11.99 -8.90 15.23
C GLY A 55 13.43 -9.39 15.48
N SER A 56 13.57 -10.69 15.77
CA SER A 56 14.86 -11.35 16.00
C SER A 56 15.54 -11.88 14.72
N TYR A 57 14.91 -11.67 13.56
CA TYR A 57 15.38 -12.22 12.30
C TYR A 57 16.49 -11.38 11.63
N ASN A 58 17.08 -11.97 10.59
CA ASN A 58 18.05 -11.30 9.71
C ASN A 58 17.44 -10.04 9.07
N GLU A 59 18.30 -9.07 8.79
CA GLU A 59 17.93 -7.83 8.10
C GLU A 59 17.29 -8.15 6.74
N GLN A 60 16.15 -7.52 6.48
CA GLN A 60 15.47 -7.58 5.20
C GLN A 60 15.82 -6.36 4.36
N GLN A 61 16.04 -6.57 3.06
CA GLN A 61 16.40 -5.53 2.11
C GLN A 61 15.15 -5.12 1.32
N PHE A 62 14.95 -3.81 1.12
CA PHE A 62 13.81 -3.23 0.41
C PHE A 62 14.30 -2.33 -0.73
N ASP A 63 13.73 -2.48 -1.92
CA ASP A 63 14.11 -1.70 -3.11
C ASP A 63 13.28 -0.42 -3.21
N ILE A 64 13.97 0.73 -3.22
CA ILE A 64 13.35 2.06 -3.25
C ILE A 64 12.61 2.29 -4.58
N GLU A 65 13.12 1.70 -5.67
CA GLU A 65 12.55 1.88 -7.01
C GLU A 65 11.33 0.97 -7.25
N ASP A 66 11.23 -0.15 -6.52
CA ASP A 66 10.10 -1.09 -6.56
C ASP A 66 9.12 -0.86 -5.39
N ASP A 67 8.72 0.40 -5.18
CA ASP A 67 7.74 0.80 -4.16
C ASP A 67 8.03 0.24 -2.75
N TYR A 68 9.32 0.19 -2.40
CA TYR A 68 9.81 -0.36 -1.13
C TYR A 68 9.32 -1.77 -0.84
N ARG A 69 9.20 -2.61 -1.88
CA ARG A 69 9.00 -4.05 -1.75
C ARG A 69 10.30 -4.71 -1.31
N GLN A 70 10.15 -5.80 -0.55
CA GLN A 70 11.27 -6.63 -0.15
C GLN A 70 11.98 -7.14 -1.41
N LYS A 71 13.29 -6.94 -1.48
CA LYS A 71 14.13 -7.53 -2.51
C LYS A 71 14.29 -9.02 -2.23
N THR A 72 13.76 -9.85 -3.11
CA THR A 72 13.96 -11.31 -3.08
C THR A 72 14.79 -11.74 -4.29
N ASN A 73 15.76 -12.63 -4.07
CA ASN A 73 16.53 -13.21 -5.17
C ASN A 73 15.80 -14.42 -5.79
N ILE A 74 14.93 -15.07 -5.01
CA ILE A 74 14.15 -16.25 -5.41
C ILE A 74 12.76 -16.10 -4.75
N GLY A 75 11.70 -16.32 -5.51
CA GLY A 75 10.32 -16.17 -5.04
C GLY A 75 9.79 -14.74 -5.06
N SER A 76 8.55 -14.57 -4.62
CA SER A 76 7.88 -13.26 -4.56
C SER A 76 8.21 -12.52 -3.25
N PRO A 77 8.26 -11.18 -3.28
CA PRO A 77 8.38 -10.36 -2.07
C PRO A 77 7.29 -10.70 -1.05
N ASP A 78 7.68 -10.88 0.21
CA ASP A 78 6.73 -11.13 1.30
C ASP A 78 6.28 -9.84 1.98
N TYR A 79 7.09 -8.78 1.91
CA TYR A 79 6.85 -7.52 2.63
C TYR A 79 6.89 -6.28 1.73
N LYS A 80 6.13 -5.27 2.13
CA LYS A 80 6.27 -3.87 1.69
C LYS A 80 6.50 -2.97 2.91
N LEU A 81 7.38 -1.98 2.77
CA LEU A 81 7.86 -1.14 3.87
C LEU A 81 7.09 0.19 3.98
N TYR A 82 6.71 0.53 5.22
CA TYR A 82 5.97 1.72 5.57
C TYR A 82 6.63 2.53 6.70
N THR A 83 6.35 3.84 6.78
CA THR A 83 6.82 4.65 7.91
C THR A 83 5.97 4.39 9.15
N SER A 84 4.68 4.10 8.95
CA SER A 84 3.71 3.91 10.04
C SER A 84 2.56 2.99 9.66
N LYS A 85 1.74 2.62 10.65
CA LYS A 85 0.52 1.82 10.43
C LYS A 85 -0.58 2.64 9.76
N GLU A 86 -0.64 3.94 10.04
CA GLU A 86 -1.64 4.85 9.48
C GLU A 86 -1.52 4.94 7.96
N GLU A 87 -0.30 4.92 7.41
CA GLU A 87 -0.09 4.87 5.96
C GLU A 87 -0.64 3.58 5.34
N ILE A 88 -0.44 2.44 6.01
CA ILE A 88 -0.98 1.15 5.58
C ILE A 88 -2.51 1.21 5.54
N LEU A 89 -3.12 1.75 6.60
CA LEU A 89 -4.57 1.88 6.71
C LEU A 89 -5.14 2.83 5.65
N ALA A 90 -4.45 3.94 5.38
CA ALA A 90 -4.83 4.88 4.33
C ALA A 90 -4.80 4.22 2.94
N GLU A 91 -3.74 3.45 2.64
CA GLU A 91 -3.62 2.71 1.37
C GLU A 91 -4.76 1.70 1.21
N ILE A 92 -5.05 0.89 2.24
CA ILE A 92 -6.15 -0.09 2.21
C ILE A 92 -7.50 0.59 2.04
N LYS A 93 -7.75 1.67 2.80
CA LYS A 93 -9.00 2.42 2.69
C LYS A 93 -9.18 3.02 1.29
N ALA A 94 -8.10 3.50 0.67
CA ALA A 94 -8.13 3.99 -0.69
C ALA A 94 -8.42 2.85 -1.70
N GLU A 95 -7.81 1.68 -1.54
CA GLU A 95 -8.09 0.49 -2.36
C GLU A 95 -9.55 0.03 -2.24
N GLU A 96 -10.10 0.00 -1.03
CA GLU A 96 -11.49 -0.35 -0.75
C GLU A 96 -12.46 0.66 -1.37
N LEU A 97 -12.24 1.96 -1.16
CA LEU A 97 -13.04 3.03 -1.74
C LEU A 97 -12.99 3.00 -3.27
N TYR A 98 -11.79 2.82 -3.85
CA TYR A 98 -11.65 2.71 -5.29
C TYR A 98 -12.41 1.50 -5.84
N THR A 99 -12.30 0.35 -5.18
CA THR A 99 -13.03 -0.87 -5.57
C THR A 99 -14.53 -0.65 -5.51
N ASP A 100 -15.03 -0.01 -4.46
CA ASP A 100 -16.44 0.28 -4.30
C ASP A 100 -16.95 1.24 -5.38
N VAL A 101 -16.31 2.40 -5.53
CA VAL A 101 -16.63 3.39 -6.57
C VAL A 101 -16.59 2.74 -7.96
N LYS A 102 -15.53 1.99 -8.28
CA LYS A 102 -15.37 1.30 -9.56
C LYS A 102 -16.55 0.38 -9.88
N ARG A 103 -17.11 -0.35 -8.90
CA ARG A 103 -18.27 -1.23 -9.12
C ARG A 103 -19.50 -0.49 -9.65
N TYR A 104 -19.67 0.79 -9.29
CA TYR A 104 -20.77 1.60 -9.80
C TYR A 104 -20.61 2.03 -11.26
N PHE A 105 -19.39 2.02 -11.80
CA PHE A 105 -19.13 2.42 -13.19
C PHE A 105 -18.80 1.23 -14.12
N SER A 106 -18.49 0.06 -13.56
CA SER A 106 -18.00 -1.09 -14.33
C SER A 106 -19.10 -2.01 -14.90
N SER A 107 -20.37 -1.82 -14.53
CA SER A 107 -21.46 -2.72 -14.95
C SER A 107 -22.12 -2.25 -16.24
N TRP A 108 -22.34 -3.19 -17.17
CA TRP A 108 -23.07 -2.95 -18.43
C TRP A 108 -24.54 -2.54 -18.25
N SER A 109 -25.10 -2.70 -17.05
CA SER A 109 -26.47 -2.30 -16.72
C SER A 109 -26.60 -0.90 -16.12
N ASN A 110 -25.50 -0.14 -15.99
CA ASN A 110 -25.49 1.13 -15.26
C ASN A 110 -25.70 2.38 -16.14
N ASP A 111 -25.94 2.23 -17.45
CA ASP A 111 -26.03 3.35 -18.42
C ASP A 111 -27.08 4.43 -18.06
N ASN A 112 -28.11 4.09 -17.27
CA ASN A 112 -29.14 5.03 -16.81
C ASN A 112 -29.19 5.14 -15.27
N LYS A 113 -28.14 4.73 -14.56
CA LYS A 113 -28.14 4.68 -13.09
C LYS A 113 -27.96 6.06 -12.46
N PHE A 114 -27.36 7.00 -13.19
CA PHE A 114 -27.01 8.33 -12.69
C PHE A 114 -27.78 9.41 -13.44
N THR A 115 -28.13 10.47 -12.73
CA THR A 115 -28.67 11.68 -13.35
C THR A 115 -27.56 12.47 -14.05
N LEU A 116 -27.94 13.39 -14.95
CA LEU A 116 -26.99 14.27 -15.63
C LEU A 116 -26.12 15.07 -14.63
N ASP A 117 -26.74 15.66 -13.60
CA ASP A 117 -26.04 16.40 -12.53
C ASP A 117 -24.98 15.53 -11.81
N GLN A 118 -25.30 14.27 -11.54
CA GLN A 118 -24.35 13.34 -10.91
C GLN A 118 -23.17 13.03 -11.84
N LEU A 119 -23.42 12.86 -13.13
CA LEU A 119 -22.36 12.62 -14.13
C LEU A 119 -21.47 13.85 -14.31
N GLU A 120 -22.02 15.06 -14.28
CA GLU A 120 -21.26 16.31 -14.35
C GLU A 120 -20.33 16.45 -13.15
N ARG A 121 -20.82 16.20 -11.93
CA ARG A 121 -19.97 16.22 -10.72
C ARG A 121 -18.86 15.17 -10.72
N VAL A 122 -19.13 13.97 -11.21
CA VAL A 122 -18.11 12.92 -11.35
C VAL A 122 -17.06 13.33 -12.37
N LYS A 123 -17.47 13.92 -13.49
CA LYS A 123 -16.55 14.45 -14.51
C LYS A 123 -15.61 15.52 -13.95
N ASP A 124 -16.12 16.42 -13.12
CA ASP A 124 -15.31 17.47 -12.51
C ASP A 124 -14.25 16.89 -11.55
N ILE A 125 -14.62 15.89 -10.73
CA ILE A 125 -13.66 15.17 -9.86
C ILE A 125 -12.58 14.46 -10.69
N VAL A 126 -12.96 13.83 -11.81
CA VAL A 126 -11.99 13.15 -12.68
C VAL A 126 -11.01 14.16 -13.30
N LYS A 127 -11.50 15.34 -13.72
CA LYS A 127 -10.62 16.40 -14.26
C LYS A 127 -9.65 16.95 -13.23
N GLU A 128 -10.07 17.14 -11.99
CA GLU A 128 -9.17 17.54 -10.89
C GLU A 128 -7.96 16.60 -10.81
N SER A 129 -8.19 15.29 -10.97
CA SER A 129 -7.11 14.29 -10.95
C SER A 129 -6.19 14.29 -12.20
N GLU A 130 -6.62 14.88 -13.32
CA GLU A 130 -5.80 15.06 -14.53
C GLU A 130 -4.89 16.29 -14.43
N GLU A 131 -5.32 17.33 -13.70
CA GLU A 131 -4.54 18.56 -13.48
C GLU A 131 -3.45 18.39 -12.41
N GLU A 132 -3.58 17.38 -11.54
CA GLU A 132 -2.58 17.04 -10.51
C GLU A 132 -1.46 16.09 -10.99
N LEU A 133 -1.50 15.63 -12.25
CA LEU A 133 -0.51 14.73 -12.88
C LEU A 133 0.55 15.48 -13.71
#